data_AF-A0A2D9BF30-F1
#
_entry.id   AF-A0A2D9BF30-F1
#
_cell.length_a   1.000
_cell.length_b   1.000
_cell.length_c   1.000
_cell.angle_alpha   90.00
_cell.angle_beta   90.00
_cell.angle_gamma   90.00
#
_symmetry.space_group_name_H-M   'P 1'
#
loop_
_entity.id
_entity.type
_entity.pdbx_description
1 polymer ?
#
loop_
_entity_poly.entity_id
_entity_poly.type
_entity_poly.pdbx_seq_one_letter_code
_entity_poly.pdbx_strand_id
1 'polypeptide(L)'
;KNVSIGGIVEPSAKLKWDKVDGAVGYKIYWRDTTSATWDYSRYVGDVSEFTLKGIVIDNYFFGVAAVDKDGFESVVVFPNSVFR
;
A
#
# COMPACT_ATOMS: atom_id res chain seq x y z
N LYS A 1 10.52 -7.12 6.33
CA LYS A 1 9.34 -6.23 6.18
C LYS A 1 8.19 -7.07 5.70
N ASN A 2 7.05 -7.09 6.40
CA ASN A 2 5.87 -7.84 5.98
C ASN A 2 4.75 -6.86 5.59
N VAL A 3 4.09 -7.13 4.47
CA VAL A 3 2.95 -6.34 4.00
C VAL A 3 1.81 -7.31 3.78
N SER A 4 0.68 -7.05 4.42
CA SER A 4 -0.49 -7.90 4.34
C SER A 4 -1.64 -7.21 3.61
N ILE A 5 -2.43 -7.95 2.85
CA ILE A 5 -3.63 -7.45 2.16
C ILE A 5 -4.90 -8.24 2.53
N GLY A 6 -6.03 -7.55 2.68
CA GLY A 6 -7.33 -8.13 3.02
C GLY A 6 -8.48 -7.42 2.31
N GLY A 7 -9.63 -8.10 2.12
CA GLY A 7 -10.79 -7.55 1.38
C GLY A 7 -11.55 -8.55 0.52
N ILE A 8 -11.55 -9.84 0.87
CA ILE A 8 -11.95 -10.99 0.03
C ILE A 8 -13.43 -10.98 -0.45
N VAL A 9 -14.28 -10.05 0.02
CA VAL A 9 -15.71 -9.96 -0.39
C VAL A 9 -16.27 -8.52 -0.46
N GLU A 10 -15.44 -7.49 -0.34
CA GLU A 10 -15.88 -6.08 -0.32
C GLU A 10 -15.19 -5.30 -1.46
N PRO A 11 -15.82 -4.26 -2.05
CA PRO A 11 -15.16 -3.36 -3.01
C PRO A 11 -14.19 -2.42 -2.26
N SER A 12 -13.27 -2.99 -1.49
CA SER A 12 -12.24 -2.26 -0.76
C SER A 12 -11.00 -3.11 -0.54
N ALA A 13 -9.84 -2.52 -0.77
CA ALA A 13 -8.55 -3.12 -0.45
C ALA A 13 -8.04 -2.59 0.90
N LYS A 14 -7.81 -3.49 1.86
CA LYS A 14 -7.21 -3.19 3.16
C LYS A 14 -5.74 -3.57 3.12
N LEU A 15 -4.86 -2.62 3.39
CA LEU A 15 -3.42 -2.82 3.44
C LEU A 15 -2.93 -2.62 4.86
N LYS A 16 -2.00 -3.47 5.30
CA LYS A 16 -1.33 -3.36 6.59
C LYS A 16 0.16 -3.62 6.43
N TRP A 17 1.00 -2.84 7.11
CA TRP A 17 2.44 -2.94 7.02
C TRP A 17 3.12 -2.65 8.36
N ASP A 18 4.32 -3.18 8.54
CA ASP A 18 5.16 -2.84 9.68
C ASP A 18 5.70 -1.40 9.54
N LYS A 19 5.63 -0.62 10.61
CA LYS A 19 6.23 0.71 10.62
C LYS A 19 7.75 0.60 10.47
N VAL A 20 8.34 1.54 9.74
CA VAL A 20 9.78 1.65 9.51
C VAL A 20 10.31 2.76 10.41
N ASP A 21 11.40 2.48 11.13
CA ASP A 21 12.08 3.47 11.96
C ASP A 21 12.55 4.66 11.10
N GLY A 22 12.32 5.88 11.58
CA GLY A 22 12.63 7.11 10.84
C GLY A 22 11.63 7.52 9.76
N ALA A 23 10.59 6.73 9.50
CA ALA A 23 9.51 7.14 8.59
C ALA A 23 8.55 8.12 9.27
N VAL A 24 8.22 9.21 8.56
CA VAL A 24 7.21 10.20 8.98
C VAL A 24 5.85 9.96 8.31
N GLY A 25 5.79 9.03 7.36
CA GLY A 25 4.55 8.57 6.76
C GLY A 25 4.73 7.52 5.68
N TYR A 26 3.63 7.18 5.03
CA TYR A 26 3.60 6.13 4.02
C TYR A 26 2.82 6.58 2.78
N LYS A 27 3.23 6.08 1.62
CA LYS A 27 2.53 6.24 0.35
C LYS A 27 2.15 4.87 -0.19
N ILE A 28 0.87 4.71 -0.51
CA ILE A 28 0.32 3.50 -1.13
C ILE A 28 0.31 3.72 -2.63
N TYR A 29 0.77 2.74 -3.37
CA TYR A 29 0.75 2.69 -4.82
C TYR A 29 -0.17 1.55 -5.28
N TRP A 30 -0.93 1.78 -6.35
CA TRP A 30 -1.64 0.70 -7.03
C TRP A 30 -1.69 0.92 -8.54
N ARG A 31 -1.77 -0.18 -9.28
CA ARG A 31 -1.79 -0.20 -10.75
C ARG A 31 -2.64 -1.32 -11.26
N ASP A 32 -3.24 -1.15 -12.44
CA ASP A 32 -3.98 -2.22 -13.10
C ASP A 32 -3.05 -3.38 -13.41
N THR A 33 -3.58 -4.61 -13.48
CA THR A 33 -2.79 -5.81 -13.77
C THR A 33 -2.11 -5.78 -15.15
N THR A 34 -2.55 -4.90 -16.04
CA THR A 34 -2.03 -4.71 -17.40
C THR A 34 -1.05 -3.55 -17.53
N SER A 35 -0.93 -2.69 -16.52
CA SER A 35 -0.09 -1.49 -16.58
C SER A 35 1.35 -1.81 -16.23
N ALA A 36 2.32 -1.28 -16.98
CA ALA A 36 3.75 -1.43 -16.68
C ALA A 36 4.26 -0.46 -15.61
N THR A 37 3.49 0.59 -15.30
CA THR A 37 3.83 1.66 -14.35
C THR A 37 2.86 1.70 -13.18
N TRP A 38 3.22 2.42 -12.11
CA TRP A 38 2.27 2.75 -11.06
C TRP A 38 1.28 3.80 -11.57
N ASP A 39 0.01 3.43 -11.68
CA ASP A 39 -1.03 4.32 -12.21
C ASP A 39 -1.53 5.30 -11.15
N TYR A 40 -1.57 4.86 -9.89
CA TYR A 40 -2.14 5.61 -8.79
C TYR A 40 -1.24 5.59 -7.56
N SER A 41 -1.30 6.68 -6.78
CA SER A 41 -0.66 6.76 -5.49
C SER A 41 -1.45 7.60 -4.50
N ARG A 42 -1.29 7.31 -3.20
CA ARG A 42 -1.90 8.07 -2.11
C ARG A 42 -0.99 8.12 -0.90
N TYR A 43 -0.64 9.32 -0.46
CA TYR A 43 0.00 9.53 0.83
C TYR A 43 -1.04 9.40 1.95
N VAL A 44 -0.70 8.65 3.00
CA VAL A 44 -1.62 8.30 4.10
C VAL A 44 -1.11 8.73 5.48
N GLY A 45 0.02 9.43 5.54
CA GLY A 45 0.63 9.86 6.82
C GLY A 45 1.24 8.68 7.60
N ASP A 46 1.50 8.89 8.89
CA ASP A 46 2.13 7.90 9.78
C ASP A 46 1.12 6.86 10.33
N VAL A 47 0.53 6.10 9.43
CA VAL A 47 -0.35 4.97 9.74
C VAL A 47 0.34 3.65 9.39
N SER A 48 -0.12 2.55 10.01
CA SER A 48 0.35 1.19 9.70
C SER A 48 -0.69 0.35 8.96
N GLU A 49 -1.89 0.90 8.77
CA GLU A 49 -2.98 0.29 8.04
C GLU A 49 -3.80 1.35 7.32
N PHE A 50 -4.36 0.98 6.16
CA PHE A 50 -5.25 1.85 5.41
C PHE A 50 -6.22 1.05 4.55
N THR A 51 -7.42 1.59 4.35
CA THR A 51 -8.46 1.00 3.50
C THR A 51 -8.74 1.88 2.29
N LEU A 52 -8.49 1.35 1.10
CA LEU A 52 -8.90 1.95 -0.17
C LEU A 52 -10.33 1.52 -0.51
N LYS A 53 -11.31 2.40 -0.23
CA LYS A 53 -12.72 2.17 -0.57
C LYS A 53 -12.95 2.32 -2.08
N GLY A 54 -13.77 1.45 -2.66
CA GLY A 54 -14.09 1.43 -4.09
C GLY A 54 -13.05 0.73 -4.96
N ILE A 55 -12.00 0.18 -4.37
CA ILE A 55 -10.94 -0.53 -5.11
C ILE A 55 -11.11 -2.03 -4.91
N VAL A 56 -11.36 -2.75 -6.01
CA VAL A 56 -11.49 -4.21 -6.04
C VAL A 56 -10.10 -4.82 -6.16
N ILE A 57 -9.69 -5.60 -5.16
CA ILE A 57 -8.33 -6.13 -5.04
C ILE A 57 -7.86 -6.94 -6.26
N ASP A 58 -8.74 -7.70 -6.90
CA ASP A 58 -8.39 -8.59 -8.02
C ASP A 58 -7.91 -7.87 -9.28
N ASN A 59 -8.26 -6.58 -9.43
CA ASN A 59 -7.93 -5.80 -10.61
C ASN A 59 -6.60 -5.05 -10.51
N TYR A 60 -6.00 -5.00 -9.31
CA TYR A 60 -4.87 -4.13 -9.03
C TYR A 60 -3.72 -4.84 -8.34
N PHE A 61 -2.50 -4.46 -8.72
CA PHE A 61 -1.34 -4.68 -7.88
C PHE A 61 -1.20 -3.52 -6.90
N PHE A 62 -0.71 -3.81 -5.69
CA PHE A 62 -0.51 -2.83 -4.64
C PHE A 62 0.94 -2.80 -4.17
N GLY A 63 1.36 -1.66 -3.61
CA GLY A 63 2.63 -1.53 -2.94
C GLY A 63 2.62 -0.38 -1.93
N VAL A 64 3.54 -0.42 -0.97
CA VAL A 64 3.70 0.63 0.05
C VAL A 64 5.15 1.10 0.06
N ALA A 65 5.35 2.42 0.10
CA ALA A 65 6.63 3.07 0.33
C ALA A 65 6.60 3.86 1.64
N ALA A 66 7.69 3.82 2.39
CA ALA A 66 7.89 4.70 3.55
C ALA A 66 8.44 6.05 3.07
N VAL A 67 8.05 7.12 3.76
CA VAL A 67 8.51 8.50 3.50
C VAL A 67 9.26 8.98 4.73
N ASP A 68 10.47 9.50 4.56
CA ASP A 68 11.27 10.07 5.65
C ASP A 68 10.98 11.56 5.89
N LYS A 69 11.60 12.13 6.92
CA LYS A 69 11.45 13.55 7.29
C LYS A 69 11.88 14.55 6.22
N ASP A 70 12.74 14.13 5.30
CA ASP A 70 13.28 14.94 4.21
C ASP A 70 12.44 14.78 2.92
N GLY A 71 11.42 13.90 2.95
CA GLY A 71 10.50 13.63 1.85
C GLY A 71 10.96 12.53 0.90
N PHE A 72 12.03 11.80 1.21
CA PHE A 72 12.48 10.69 0.39
C PHE A 72 11.62 9.45 0.58
N GLU A 73 11.32 8.79 -0.54
CA GLU A 73 10.55 7.56 -0.56
C GLU A 73 11.47 6.34 -0.60
N SER A 74 11.14 5.32 0.19
CA SER A 74 11.80 4.02 0.08
C SER A 74 11.40 3.32 -1.23
N VAL A 75 12.10 2.23 -1.56
CA VAL A 75 11.61 1.27 -2.55
C VAL A 75 10.18 0.81 -2.20
N VAL A 76 9.36 0.62 -3.23
CA VAL A 76 7.99 0.11 -3.06
C VAL A 76 8.04 -1.36 -2.67
N VAL A 77 7.36 -1.71 -1.58
CA VAL A 77 7.25 -3.08 -1.09
C VAL A 77 5.88 -3.64 -1.42
N PHE A 78 5.85 -4.81 -2.07
CA PHE A 78 4.62 -5.51 -2.43
C PHE A 78 4.04 -6.30 -1.23
N PRO A 79 2.71 -6.45 -1.13
CA PRO A 79 2.08 -7.40 -0.23
C PRO A 79 2.65 -8.81 -0.40
N ASN A 80 3.07 -9.41 0.71
CA ASN A 80 3.64 -10.76 0.76
C ASN A 80 2.85 -11.69 1.70
N SER A 81 1.77 -11.20 2.29
CA SER A 81 0.87 -11.95 3.18
C SER A 81 -0.57 -11.52 2.95
N VAL A 82 -1.52 -12.37 3.34
CA VAL A 82 -2.95 -12.03 3.37
C VAL A 82 -3.45 -12.07 4.80
N PHE A 83 -4.38 -11.17 5.14
CA PHE A 83 -5.05 -11.17 6.43
C PHE A 83 -6.57 -11.13 6.22
N ARG A 84 -7.30 -11.76 7.14
CA ARG A 84 -8.76 -11.88 7.09
C ARG A 84 -9.42 -10.87 8.02
#